data_AF-A0A849HUY6-F1
#
_entry.id   AF-A0A849HUY6-F1
#
_cell.length_a   1.000
_cell.length_b   1.000
_cell.length_c   1.000
_cell.angle_alpha   90.00
_cell.angle_beta   90.00
_cell.angle_gamma   90.00
#
_symmetry.space_group_name_H-M   'P 1'
#
loop_
_entity.id
_entity.type
_entity.pdbx_description
1 polymer ?
#
loop_
_entity_poly.entity_id
_entity_poly.type
_entity_poly.pdbx_seq_one_letter_code
_entity_poly.pdbx_strand_id
1 'polypeptide(L)' 'MSQTLLIFGLGYSGRAIATAAVAAGFTVAATSRNPAGQGVQPGVSVIAFDAAAPAIA' A
#
# COMPACT_ATOMS: atom_id res chain seq x y z
N MET A 1 -6.87 -17.01 -7.38
CA MET A 1 -5.54 -16.39 -7.20
C MET A 1 -5.78 -14.96 -6.73
N SER A 2 -5.18 -14.52 -5.62
CA SER A 2 -5.25 -13.11 -5.21
C SER A 2 -4.19 -12.32 -5.95
N GLN A 3 -4.56 -11.16 -6.50
CA GLN A 3 -3.60 -10.25 -7.13
C GLN A 3 -2.98 -9.35 -6.06
N THR A 4 -1.69 -9.07 -6.21
CA THR A 4 -0.93 -8.21 -5.28
C THR A 4 -0.77 -6.82 -5.90
N LEU A 5 -0.95 -5.77 -5.11
CA LEU A 5 -0.78 -4.38 -5.54
C LEU A 5 0.16 -3.64 -4.59
N LEU A 6 1.19 -3.01 -5.17
CA LEU A 6 2.09 -2.10 -4.47
C LEU A 6 1.78 -0.65 -4.88
N ILE A 7 1.57 0.22 -3.90
CA ILE A 7 1.24 1.64 -4.11
C ILE A 7 2.39 2.53 -3.61
N PHE A 8 2.90 3.40 -4.47
CA PHE A 8 3.92 4.36 -4.08
C PHE A 8 3.29 5.63 -3.51
N GLY A 9 3.33 5.75 -2.18
CA GLY A 9 2.78 6.88 -1.45
C GLY A 9 1.29 6.74 -1.10
N LEU A 10 0.98 7.00 0.17
CA LEU A 10 -0.38 6.92 0.72
C LEU A 10 -0.95 8.32 1.04
N GLY A 11 -0.92 9.20 0.03
CA GLY A 11 -1.62 10.49 0.02
C GLY A 11 -3.12 10.31 -0.28
N TYR A 12 -3.78 11.34 -0.78
CA TYR A 12 -5.21 11.27 -1.13
C TYR A 12 -5.50 10.17 -2.17
N SER A 13 -4.83 10.21 -3.33
CA SER A 13 -5.06 9.23 -4.40
C SER A 13 -4.62 7.83 -4.00
N GLY A 14 -3.49 7.69 -3.32
CA GLY A 14 -3.00 6.39 -2.84
C GLY A 14 -4.00 5.72 -1.89
N ARG A 15 -4.63 6.48 -1.00
CA ARG A 15 -5.69 5.98 -0.11
C ARG A 15 -6.92 5.52 -0.90
N ALA A 16 -7.38 6.31 -1.88
CA ALA A 16 -8.54 5.95 -2.71
C ALA A 16 -8.28 4.66 -3.50
N ILE A 17 -7.09 4.53 -4.11
CA ILE A 17 -6.68 3.32 -4.84
C ILE A 17 -6.61 2.12 -3.89
N ALA A 18 -5.99 2.28 -2.72
CA ALA A 18 -5.84 1.19 -1.75
C ALA A 18 -7.20 0.67 -1.27
N THR A 19 -8.14 1.57 -0.97
CA THR A 19 -9.50 1.20 -0.57
C THR A 19 -10.23 0.44 -1.69
N ALA A 20 -10.15 0.90 -2.93
CA ALA A 20 -10.77 0.22 -4.06
C ALA A 20 -10.15 -1.15 -4.33
N ALA A 21 -8.82 -1.27 -4.25
CA ALA A 21 -8.10 -2.51 -4.48
C ALA A 21 -8.40 -3.56 -3.41
N VAL A 22 -8.44 -3.19 -2.13
CA VAL A 22 -8.85 -4.09 -1.04
C VAL A 22 -10.28 -4.59 -1.26
N ALA A 23 -11.21 -3.69 -1.63
CA ALA A 23 -12.60 -4.07 -1.92
C ALA A 23 -12.72 -5.03 -3.13
N ALA A 24 -11.79 -4.94 -4.09
CA ALA A 24 -11.69 -5.84 -5.23
C ALA A 24 -10.95 -7.17 -4.92
N GLY A 25 -10.53 -7.38 -3.67
CA GLY A 25 -9.87 -8.62 -3.23
C GLY A 25 -8.37 -8.68 -3.48
N PHE A 26 -7.71 -7.53 -3.70
CA PHE A 26 -6.25 -7.46 -3.81
C PHE A 26 -5.60 -7.53 -2.43
N THR A 27 -4.40 -8.11 -2.39
CA THR A 27 -3.47 -7.93 -1.27
C THR A 27 -2.67 -6.65 -1.51
N VAL A 28 -2.82 -5.64 -0.65
CA VAL A 28 -2.29 -4.29 -0.89
C VAL A 28 -1.16 -3.94 0.08
N ALA A 29 -0.04 -3.49 -0.48
CA ALA A 29 1.03 -2.82 0.25
C ALA A 29 1.19 -1.38 -0.27
N ALA A 30 1.49 -0.43 0.61
CA ALA A 30 1.75 0.96 0.25
C ALA A 30 3.03 1.47 0.91
N THR A 31 3.75 2.35 0.23
CA THR A 31 4.96 2.97 0.79
C THR A 31 4.67 4.30 1.49
N SER A 32 5.42 4.59 2.54
CA SER A 32 5.45 5.90 3.21
C SER A 32 6.86 6.23 3.67
N ARG A 33 7.19 7.53 3.71
CA ARG A 33 8.42 8.02 4.37
C ARG A 33 8.33 7.96 5.90
N ASN A 34 7.11 7.92 6.44
CA ASN A 34 6.85 7.73 7.87
C ASN A 34 5.73 6.68 8.03
N PRO A 35 6.03 5.37 7.94
CA PRO A 35 5.02 4.31 8.04
C PRO A 35 4.26 4.32 9.37
N ALA A 36 4.97 4.56 10.49
CA ALA A 36 4.38 4.59 11.83
C ALA A 36 3.33 5.71 11.99
N GLY A 37 3.44 6.81 11.23
CA GLY A 37 2.51 7.94 11.29
C GLY A 37 1.25 7.83 10.43
N GLN A 38 1.08 6.79 9.60
CA GLN A 38 0.02 6.77 8.59
C GLN A 38 -1.38 6.41 9.09
N GLY A 39 -1.50 6.02 10.36
CA GLY A 39 -2.72 5.44 10.92
C GLY A 39 -3.00 4.05 10.34
N VAL A 40 -3.85 3.29 11.01
CA VAL A 40 -4.24 1.95 10.53
C VAL A 40 -5.20 2.12 9.36
N GLN A 41 -4.79 1.69 8.16
CA GLN A 41 -5.69 1.54 7.02
C GLN A 41 -6.06 0.06 6.86
N PRO A 42 -7.32 -0.34 7.14
CA PRO A 42 -7.72 -1.75 7.10
C PRO A 42 -7.39 -2.41 5.76
N GLY A 43 -6.77 -3.59 5.80
CA GLY A 43 -6.40 -4.35 4.60
C GLY A 43 -5.19 -3.84 3.83
N VAL A 44 -4.49 -2.81 4.32
CA VAL A 44 -3.31 -2.22 3.66
C VAL A 44 -2.10 -2.32 4.58
N SER A 45 -1.04 -3.00 4.13
CA SER A 45 0.26 -2.98 4.80
C SER A 45 1.02 -1.71 4.39
N VAL A 46 1.51 -0.93 5.36
CA VAL A 46 2.34 0.25 5.08
C VAL A 46 3.80 -0.07 5.39
N ILE A 47 4.66 0.08 4.39
CA ILE A 47 6.10 -0.19 4.49
C ILE A 47 6.90 1.07 4.20
N ALA A 48 8.17 1.08 4.60
CA ALA A 48 9.11 2.10 4.17
C ALA A 48 9.37 1.98 2.66
N PHE A 49 9.76 3.10 2.03
CA PHE A 49 9.95 3.15 0.58
C PHE A 49 11.09 2.23 0.10
N ASP A 50 12.19 2.17 0.85
CA ASP A 50 13.35 1.32 0.58
C ASP A 50 13.01 -0.18 0.66
N ALA A 51 12.11 -0.57 1.56
CA ALA A 51 11.63 -1.94 1.68
C ALA A 51 10.85 -2.44 0.44
N ALA A 52 10.42 -1.54 -0.44
CA ALA A 52 9.71 -1.90 -1.67
C ALA A 52 10.62 -2.34 -2.82
N ALA A 53 11.94 -2.11 -2.73
CA ALA A 53 12.88 -2.39 -3.81
C ALA A 53 12.79 -3.82 -4.41
N PRO A 54 12.63 -4.91 -3.62
CA PRO A 54 12.53 -6.26 -4.17
C PRO A 54 11.31 -6.50 -5.07
N ALA A 55 10.30 -5.62 -5.05
CA ALA A 55 9.09 -5.75 -5.85
C ALA A 55 9.15 -5.02 -7.20
N ILE A 56 10.22 -4.28 -7.48
CA ILE A 56 10.36 -3.41 -8.67
C ILE A 56 11.61 -3.74 -9.50
N ALA A 57 12.59 -4.44 -8.90
CA ALA A 57 13.87 -4.79 -9.52
C ALA A 57 13.79 -6.03 -10.42
#